data_AF-A0A9E4MC75-F1
#
_entry.id   AF-A0A9E4MC75-F1
#
_cell.length_a   1.000
_cell.length_b   1.000
_cell.length_c   1.000
_cell.angle_alpha   90.00
_cell.angle_beta   90.00
_cell.angle_gamma   90.00
#
_symmetry.space_group_name_H-M   'P 1'
#
loop_
_entity.id
_entity.type
_entity.pdbx_description
1 polymer ?
#
loop_
_entity_poly.entity_id
_entity_poly.type
_entity_poly.pdbx_seq_one_letter_code
_entity_poly.pdbx_strand_id
1 'polypeptide(L)'
;MSKESEGHAGIVVAAFLLGAVAGAVTALLAAPATGEETRDVLGKKAREGREKANEAAKQGREFVRRQREHLTDAVDRGIEVYKQTNEGNAKPAEDKG
;
A
#
# COMPACT_ATOMS: atom_id res chain seq x y z
N MET A 1 -32.81 25.15 37.01
CA MET A 1 -33.26 24.36 35.85
C MET A 1 -32.21 23.26 35.61
N SER A 2 -32.44 22.03 36.08
CA SER A 2 -31.42 20.96 36.03
C SER A 2 -32.00 19.57 35.75
N LYS A 3 -33.19 19.48 35.14
CA LYS A 3 -33.86 18.19 34.84
C LYS A 3 -34.04 17.90 33.34
N GLU A 4 -33.39 18.66 32.45
CA GLU A 4 -33.53 18.45 30.99
C GLU A 4 -32.35 17.70 30.34
N SER A 5 -31.19 17.63 30.99
CA SER A 5 -30.02 16.92 30.43
C SER A 5 -30.06 15.39 30.57
N GLU A 6 -30.84 14.84 31.51
CA GLU A 6 -30.94 13.39 31.71
C GLU A 6 -31.67 12.69 30.56
N GLY A 7 -32.71 13.33 30.01
CA GLY A 7 -33.46 12.79 28.87
C GLY A 7 -32.63 12.70 27.60
N HIS A 8 -31.78 13.71 27.34
CA HIS A 8 -30.95 13.76 26.14
C HIS A 8 -29.84 12.71 26.15
N ALA A 9 -29.17 12.52 27.30
CA ALA A 9 -28.16 11.47 27.45
C ALA A 9 -28.78 10.08 27.29
N GLY A 10 -29.97 9.85 27.85
CA GLY A 10 -30.71 8.59 27.70
C GLY A 10 -31.05 8.26 26.24
N ILE A 11 -31.50 9.26 25.47
CA ILE A 11 -31.83 9.09 24.05
C ILE A 11 -30.59 8.75 23.21
N VAL A 12 -29.44 9.39 23.48
CA VAL A 12 -28.18 9.11 22.75
C VAL A 12 -27.69 7.69 23.02
N VAL A 13 -27.71 7.24 24.28
CA VAL A 13 -27.30 5.88 24.63
C VAL A 13 -28.27 4.86 24.01
N ALA A 14 -29.58 5.12 24.04
CA ALA A 14 -30.56 4.25 23.40
C ALA A 14 -30.35 4.14 21.88
N ALA A 15 -30.11 5.27 21.20
CA ALA A 15 -29.83 5.29 19.76
C ALA A 15 -28.54 4.55 19.40
N PHE A 16 -27.48 4.70 20.21
CA PHE A 16 -26.22 3.98 20.02
C PHE A 16 -26.41 2.47 20.14
N LEU A 17 -27.12 2.00 21.18
CA LEU A 17 -27.38 0.57 21.37
C LEU A 17 -28.24 0.00 20.23
N LEU A 18 -29.24 0.74 19.77
CA LEU A 18 -30.07 0.35 18.62
C LEU A 18 -29.22 0.22 17.35
N GLY A 19 -28.34 1.20 17.11
CA GLY A 19 -27.39 1.20 15.99
C GLY A 19 -26.37 0.06 16.08
N ALA A 20 -25.85 -0.23 17.28
CA ALA A 20 -24.91 -1.31 17.51
C ALA A 20 -25.53 -2.69 17.23
N VAL A 21 -26.79 -2.91 17.63
CA VAL A 21 -27.51 -4.15 17.31
C VAL A 21 -27.72 -4.29 15.80
N ALA A 22 -28.20 -3.24 15.14
CA ALA A 22 -28.38 -3.26 13.68
C ALA A 22 -27.05 -3.47 12.93
N GLY A 23 -25.98 -2.82 13.38
CA GLY A 23 -24.64 -2.96 12.84
C GLY A 23 -24.08 -4.36 13.03
N ALA A 24 -24.28 -4.96 14.21
CA ALA A 24 -23.85 -6.33 14.49
C ALA A 24 -24.59 -7.35 13.62
N VAL A 25 -25.90 -7.21 13.44
CA VAL A 25 -26.67 -8.08 12.52
C VAL A 25 -26.14 -7.96 11.10
N THR A 26 -25.90 -6.72 10.64
CA THR A 26 -25.36 -6.48 9.30
C THR A 26 -23.95 -7.07 9.14
N ALA A 27 -23.09 -6.91 10.15
CA ALA A 27 -21.73 -7.44 10.13
C ALA A 27 -21.72 -8.98 10.15
N LEU A 28 -22.60 -9.61 10.93
CA LEU A 28 -22.74 -11.06 10.96
C LEU A 28 -23.32 -11.62 9.66
N LEU A 29 -24.25 -10.90 9.03
CA LEU A 29 -24.84 -11.29 7.75
C LEU A 29 -23.88 -11.06 6.57
N ALA A 30 -23.03 -10.03 6.66
CA ALA A 30 -22.01 -9.72 5.65
C ALA A 30 -20.72 -10.53 5.85
N ALA A 31 -20.43 -11.01 7.05
CA ALA A 31 -19.28 -11.86 7.31
C ALA A 31 -19.53 -13.23 6.63
N PRO A 32 -18.76 -13.61 5.60
CA PRO A 32 -18.90 -14.90 4.94
C PRO A 32 -18.43 -16.00 5.90
N ALA A 33 -19.40 -16.60 6.59
CA ALA A 33 -19.39 -17.90 7.25
C ALA A 33 -18.12 -18.28 8.05
N THR A 34 -18.27 -18.22 9.37
CA THR A 34 -17.45 -18.94 10.34
C THR A 34 -17.62 -20.46 10.20
N GLY A 35 -16.51 -21.20 10.25
CA GLY A 35 -16.51 -22.62 10.64
C GLY A 35 -16.38 -23.63 9.50
N GLU A 36 -15.27 -24.37 9.52
CA GLU A 36 -14.99 -25.59 8.75
C GLU A 36 -14.77 -25.46 7.22
N GLU A 37 -15.76 -25.07 6.41
CA GLU A 37 -15.61 -24.98 4.94
C GLU A 37 -14.62 -23.89 4.52
N THR A 38 -14.58 -22.79 5.26
CA THR A 38 -13.63 -21.70 5.05
C THR A 38 -12.19 -22.17 5.29
N ARG A 39 -11.93 -23.17 6.13
CA ARG A 39 -10.55 -23.66 6.37
C ARG A 39 -10.01 -24.46 5.18
N ASP A 40 -10.87 -25.25 4.54
CA ASP A 40 -10.53 -26.07 3.38
C ASP A 40 -10.39 -25.21 2.11
N VAL A 41 -11.33 -24.28 1.91
CA VAL A 41 -11.28 -23.32 0.79
C VAL A 41 -10.13 -22.34 0.97
N LEU A 42 -9.87 -21.84 2.19
CA LEU A 42 -8.72 -20.98 2.47
C LEU A 42 -7.42 -21.76 2.35
N GLY A 43 -7.35 -23.02 2.77
CA GLY A 43 -6.17 -23.87 2.59
C GLY A 43 -5.81 -24.06 1.12
N LYS A 44 -6.78 -24.42 0.28
CA LYS A 44 -6.57 -24.57 -1.17
C LYS A 44 -6.28 -23.24 -1.87
N LYS A 45 -7.10 -22.20 -1.65
CA LYS A 45 -6.88 -20.87 -2.24
C LYS A 45 -5.63 -20.18 -1.73
N ALA A 46 -5.20 -20.41 -0.49
CA ALA A 46 -3.94 -19.87 0.02
C ALA A 46 -2.73 -20.56 -0.62
N ARG A 47 -2.82 -21.86 -0.92
CA ARG A 47 -1.73 -22.58 -1.60
C ARG A 47 -1.61 -22.13 -3.07
N GLU A 48 -2.71 -22.10 -3.80
CA GLU A 48 -2.74 -21.55 -5.17
C GLU A 48 -2.39 -20.06 -5.20
N GLY A 49 -2.87 -19.29 -4.23
CA GLY A 49 -2.57 -17.86 -4.09
C GLY A 49 -1.08 -17.61 -3.80
N ARG A 50 -0.45 -18.45 -2.96
CA ARG A 50 1.00 -18.39 -2.72
C ARG A 50 1.82 -18.74 -3.96
N GLU A 51 1.38 -19.70 -4.76
CA GLU A 51 2.06 -20.06 -6.00
C GLU A 51 1.98 -18.91 -7.01
N LYS A 52 0.77 -18.38 -7.26
CA LYS A 52 0.58 -17.20 -8.12
C LYS A 52 1.33 -15.97 -7.62
N ALA A 53 1.34 -15.73 -6.31
CA ALA A 53 2.08 -14.61 -5.73
C ALA A 53 3.60 -14.78 -5.86
N ASN A 54 4.13 -15.99 -5.67
CA ASN A 54 5.55 -16.27 -5.88
C ASN A 54 5.93 -16.13 -7.36
N GLU A 55 5.07 -16.57 -8.26
CA GLU A 55 5.29 -16.45 -9.70
C GLU A 55 5.24 -14.98 -10.15
N ALA A 56 4.25 -14.22 -9.68
CA ALA A 56 4.18 -12.77 -9.89
C ALA A 56 5.38 -12.03 -9.28
N ALA A 57 5.83 -12.43 -8.10
CA ALA A 57 7.01 -11.86 -7.46
C ALA A 57 8.30 -12.20 -8.23
N LYS A 58 8.43 -13.43 -8.76
CA LYS A 58 9.56 -13.81 -9.63
C LYS A 58 9.55 -12.99 -10.91
N GLN A 59 8.41 -12.88 -11.59
CA GLN A 59 8.27 -12.08 -12.82
C GLN A 59 8.54 -10.60 -12.56
N GLY A 60 8.06 -10.06 -11.43
CA GLY A 60 8.34 -8.68 -11.02
C GLY A 60 9.82 -8.43 -10.74
N ARG A 61 10.49 -9.35 -10.02
CA ARG A 61 11.94 -9.26 -9.79
C ARG A 61 12.74 -9.33 -11.10
N GLU A 62 12.37 -10.24 -11.99
CA GLU A 62 12.95 -10.37 -13.34
C GLU A 62 12.77 -9.09 -14.17
N PHE A 63 11.57 -8.51 -14.16
CA PHE A 63 11.25 -7.26 -14.87
C PHE A 63 12.06 -6.08 -14.32
N VAL A 64 12.11 -5.94 -12.99
CA VAL A 64 12.91 -4.90 -12.32
C VAL A 64 14.39 -5.09 -12.58
N ARG A 65 14.89 -6.33 -12.61
CA ARG A 65 16.29 -6.63 -12.92
C ARG A 65 16.64 -6.20 -14.35
N ARG A 66 15.81 -6.55 -15.33
CA ARG A 66 15.97 -6.11 -16.73
C ARG A 66 15.92 -4.59 -16.87
N GLN A 67 14.99 -3.92 -16.18
CA GLN A 67 14.96 -2.46 -16.19
C GLN A 67 16.20 -1.84 -15.56
N ARG A 68 16.69 -2.38 -14.43
CA ARG A 68 17.93 -1.91 -13.81
C ARG A 68 19.12 -2.04 -14.75
N GLU A 69 19.27 -3.16 -15.46
CA GLU A 69 20.37 -3.35 -16.43
C GLU A 69 20.36 -2.26 -17.53
N HIS A 70 19.19 -1.89 -18.05
CA HIS A 70 19.09 -0.80 -19.04
C HIS A 70 19.22 0.61 -18.44
N LEU A 71 18.79 0.83 -17.20
CA LEU A 71 18.92 2.11 -16.52
C LEU A 71 20.34 2.39 -16.04
N THR A 72 21.06 1.38 -15.53
CA THR A 72 22.45 1.53 -15.07
C THR A 72 23.34 2.03 -16.19
N ASP A 73 23.18 1.47 -17.39
CA ASP A 73 23.94 1.85 -18.58
C ASP A 73 23.71 3.30 -19.04
N ALA A 74 22.49 3.82 -18.84
CA ALA A 74 22.14 5.20 -19.17
C ALA A 74 22.56 6.19 -18.06
N VAL A 75 22.42 5.77 -16.79
CA VAL A 75 22.81 6.57 -15.63
C VAL A 75 24.32 6.72 -15.56
N ASP A 76 25.10 5.65 -15.81
CA ASP A 76 26.57 5.71 -15.80
C ASP A 76 27.07 6.69 -16.87
N ARG A 77 26.52 6.62 -18.09
CA ARG A 77 26.81 7.60 -19.16
C ARG A 77 26.42 9.02 -18.78
N GLY A 78 25.28 9.21 -18.11
CA GLY A 78 24.83 10.53 -17.64
C GLY A 78 25.76 11.12 -16.57
N ILE A 79 26.20 10.30 -15.62
CA ILE A 79 27.15 10.71 -14.58
C ILE A 79 28.50 11.07 -15.18
N GLU A 80 28.97 10.33 -16.18
CA GLU A 80 30.27 10.55 -16.83
C GLU A 80 30.30 11.87 -17.62
N VAL A 81 29.23 12.19 -18.36
CA VAL A 81 29.05 13.49 -19.02
C VAL A 81 29.00 14.63 -18.00
N TYR A 82 28.31 14.42 -16.86
CA TYR A 82 28.22 15.45 -15.81
C TYR A 82 29.58 15.68 -15.12
N LYS A 83 30.35 14.61 -14.87
CA LYS A 83 31.71 14.71 -14.32
C LYS A 83 32.65 15.43 -15.28
N GLN A 84 32.59 15.15 -16.57
CA GLN A 84 33.38 15.89 -17.58
C GLN A 84 33.01 17.37 -17.64
N THR A 85 31.74 17.71 -17.46
CA THR A 85 31.29 19.10 -17.43
C THR A 85 31.70 19.80 -16.14
N ASN A 86 31.71 19.10 -15.00
CA ASN A 86 32.12 19.66 -13.72
C ASN A 86 33.65 19.78 -13.59
N GLU A 87 34.41 18.86 -14.18
CA GLU A 87 35.88 18.92 -14.25
C GLU A 87 36.35 19.91 -15.34
N GLY A 88 35.63 20.00 -16.46
CA GLY A 88 35.89 20.97 -17.54
C GLY A 88 35.50 22.41 -17.21
N ASN A 89 34.67 22.64 -16.18
CA ASN A 89 34.27 23.98 -15.74
C ASN A 89 35.10 24.50 -14.54
N ALA A 90 36.12 23.76 -14.12
CA ALA A 90 37.09 24.21 -13.12
C ALA A 90 38.36 24.80 -13.80
N LYS A 91 38.19 26.01 -14.37
CA LYS A 91 39.17 27.07 -14.73
C LYS A 91 39.22 27.46 -16.23
N PRO A 92 39.34 28.76 -16.57
CA PRO A 92 38.74 29.92 -15.90
C PRO A 92 38.02 30.86 -16.89
N ALA A 93 36.97 31.53 -16.40
CA ALA A 93 36.59 32.83 -16.91
C ALA A 93 37.65 33.85 -16.50
N GLU A 94 38.77 33.91 -17.22
CA GLU A 94 39.68 35.04 -17.18
C GLU A 94 40.14 35.38 -18.60
N ASP A 95 39.90 36.64 -18.93
CA ASP A 95 40.53 37.44 -19.99
C ASP A 95 40.20 37.07 -21.44
N LYS A 96 39.39 37.93 -22.10
CA LYS A 96 39.89 38.97 -23.02
C LYS A 96 38.76 39.94 -23.42
N GLY A 97 38.95 41.23 -23.13
CA GLY A 97 38.20 42.35 -23.72
C GLY A 97 37.83 43.44 -22.74
#